data_AF-A0YP16-F1
#
_entry.id   AF-A0YP16-F1
#
_cell.length_a   1.000
_cell.length_b   1.000
_cell.length_c   1.000
_cell.angle_alpha   90.00
_cell.angle_beta   90.00
_cell.angle_gamma   90.00
#
_symmetry.space_group_name_H-M   'P 1'
#
loop_
_entity.id
_entity.type
_entity.pdbx_description
1 polymer ?
#
loop_
_entity_poly.entity_id
_entity_poly.type
_entity_poly.pdbx_seq_one_letter_code
_entity_poly.pdbx_strand_id
1 'polypeptide(L)'
;MEELEAIQVKSRIKPGATVGLLVGSRGITDIITVVKTVATELKKMGAKPFIIPSMGSHGGATAQGQKEILKHLGITEEAMGIPIHSTISLANYRRCPCKCYWSRRVFSQ
;
A
#
# COMPACT_ATOMS: atom_id res chain seq x y z
N MET A 1 17.62 5.54 6.00
CA MET A 1 17.61 5.64 4.51
C MET A 1 18.47 4.56 3.89
N GLU A 2 19.54 4.14 4.55
CA GLU A 2 20.42 3.02 4.18
C GLU A 2 19.66 1.78 3.70
N GLU A 3 18.58 1.38 4.39
CA GLU A 3 17.83 0.17 3.98
C GLU A 3 17.14 0.27 2.62
N LEU A 4 16.68 1.46 2.23
CA LEU A 4 16.02 1.66 0.94
C LEU A 4 17.04 1.69 -0.21
N GLU A 5 18.27 2.09 0.11
CA GLU A 5 19.40 2.10 -0.82
C GLU A 5 20.00 0.70 -0.97
N ALA A 6 20.06 -0.09 0.10
CA ALA A 6 20.51 -1.48 0.08
C ALA A 6 19.71 -2.35 -0.91
N ILE A 7 18.40 -2.11 -1.03
CA ILE A 7 17.54 -2.81 -2.00
C ILE A 7 17.46 -2.13 -3.38
N GLN A 8 18.26 -1.09 -3.60
CA GLN A 8 18.38 -0.35 -4.86
C GLN A 8 17.03 0.11 -5.43
N VAL A 9 16.11 0.58 -4.58
CA VAL A 9 14.77 1.01 -5.03
C VAL A 9 14.84 2.10 -6.11
N LYS A 10 15.82 3.01 -5.99
CA LYS A 10 16.05 4.09 -6.97
C LYS A 10 16.31 3.57 -8.39
N SER A 11 16.92 2.40 -8.58
CA SER A 11 17.18 1.84 -9.91
C SER A 11 15.97 1.10 -10.50
N ARG A 12 14.97 0.78 -9.67
CA ARG A 12 13.78 0.01 -10.06
C ARG A 12 12.56 0.87 -10.33
N ILE A 13 12.50 2.07 -9.74
CA ILE A 13 11.36 2.98 -9.86
C ILE A 13 11.70 4.10 -10.83
N LYS A 14 10.97 4.14 -11.96
CA LYS A 14 11.08 5.22 -12.93
C LYS A 14 10.30 6.46 -12.44
N PRO A 15 10.78 7.68 -12.72
CA PRO A 15 9.98 8.89 -12.51
C PRO A 15 8.61 8.76 -13.19
N GLY A 16 7.55 9.18 -12.51
CA GLY A 16 6.17 9.07 -12.96
C GLY A 16 5.50 7.71 -12.70
N ALA A 17 6.24 6.70 -12.23
CA ALA A 17 5.68 5.39 -11.94
C ALA A 17 4.64 5.46 -10.80
N THR A 18 3.54 4.72 -10.96
CA THR A 18 2.54 4.56 -9.91
C THR A 18 2.96 3.42 -8.98
N VAL A 19 3.01 3.66 -7.66
CA VAL A 19 3.54 2.68 -6.69
C VAL A 19 2.52 2.40 -5.59
N GLY A 20 2.07 1.15 -5.49
CA GLY A 20 1.16 0.72 -4.43
C GLY A 20 1.92 0.32 -3.16
N LEU A 21 1.67 1.02 -2.06
CA LEU A 21 2.20 0.71 -0.74
C LEU A 21 1.18 -0.13 0.04
N LEU A 22 1.53 -1.39 0.32
CA LEU A 22 0.65 -2.32 1.02
C LEU A 22 0.74 -2.13 2.53
N VAL A 23 -0.39 -1.90 3.19
CA VAL A 23 -0.45 -1.66 4.64
C VAL A 23 -1.40 -2.64 5.31
N GLY A 24 -0.89 -3.40 6.27
CA GLY A 24 -1.65 -4.38 7.06
C GLY A 24 -2.36 -3.77 8.27
N SER A 25 -3.21 -4.58 8.92
CA SER A 25 -3.93 -4.21 10.16
C SER A 25 -3.15 -4.49 11.44
N ARG A 26 -2.06 -5.25 11.35
CA ARG A 26 -1.28 -5.64 12.52
C ARG A 26 -0.27 -4.56 12.83
N GLY A 27 -0.32 -4.06 14.06
CA GLY A 27 0.58 -3.03 14.54
C GLY A 27 2.02 -3.52 14.47
N ILE A 28 2.84 -2.80 13.72
CA ILE A 28 4.28 -2.78 13.90
C ILE A 28 4.61 -1.50 14.68
N THR A 29 5.67 -1.54 15.48
CA THR A 29 6.17 -0.33 16.14
C THR A 29 6.40 0.76 15.10
N ASP A 30 5.89 1.95 15.36
CA ASP A 30 6.03 3.13 14.50
C ASP A 30 5.54 2.97 13.05
N ILE A 31 4.47 2.21 12.82
CA ILE A 31 3.89 2.01 11.47
C ILE A 31 3.66 3.32 10.71
N ILE A 32 3.22 4.37 11.41
CA ILE A 32 3.01 5.72 10.85
C ILE A 32 4.32 6.27 10.28
N THR A 33 5.39 6.22 11.07
CA THR A 33 6.72 6.72 10.69
C THR A 33 7.24 5.96 9.49
N VAL A 34 7.17 4.63 9.51
CA VAL A 34 7.65 3.79 8.40
C VAL A 34 6.89 4.10 7.12
N VAL A 35 5.56 4.09 7.15
CA VAL A 35 4.72 4.30 5.95
C VAL A 35 4.93 5.71 5.40
N LYS A 36 4.98 6.73 6.28
CA LYS A 36 5.21 8.12 5.88
C LYS A 36 6.60 8.31 5.25
N THR A 37 7.65 7.76 5.86
CA THR A 37 9.01 7.87 5.32
C THR A 37 9.11 7.22 3.95
N VAL A 38 8.55 6.02 3.76
CA VAL A 38 8.56 5.34 2.45
C VAL A 38 7.78 6.16 1.42
N ALA A 39 6.60 6.67 1.77
CA ALA A 39 5.80 7.52 0.88
C ALA A 39 6.55 8.79 0.47
N THR A 40 7.25 9.45 1.41
CA THR A 40 8.07 10.64 1.13
C THR A 40 9.23 10.32 0.20
N GLU A 41 9.95 9.23 0.42
CA GLU A 41 11.07 8.84 -0.44
C GLU A 41 10.61 8.49 -1.86
N LEU A 42 9.50 7.78 -2.00
CA LEU A 42 8.92 7.48 -3.32
C LEU A 42 8.53 8.77 -4.08
N LYS A 43 7.95 9.75 -3.38
CA LYS A 43 7.66 11.07 -3.97
C LYS A 43 8.93 11.81 -4.41
N LYS A 44 9.99 11.79 -3.59
CA LYS A 44 11.29 12.41 -3.94
C LYS A 44 11.89 11.79 -5.20
N MET A 45 11.64 10.51 -5.45
CA MET A 45 12.04 9.82 -6.68
C MET A 45 11.14 10.13 -7.89
N GLY A 46 10.12 10.98 -7.74
CA GLY A 46 9.18 11.35 -8.78
C GLY A 46 8.06 10.33 -9.02
N ALA A 47 7.90 9.35 -8.13
CA ALA A 47 6.81 8.38 -8.22
C ALA A 47 5.48 8.94 -7.69
N LYS A 48 4.38 8.24 -8.00
CA LYS A 48 3.02 8.53 -7.54
C LYS A 48 2.55 7.44 -6.57
N PRO A 49 2.97 7.48 -5.29
CA PRO A 49 2.60 6.46 -4.32
C PRO A 49 1.15 6.58 -3.84
N PHE A 50 0.54 5.43 -3.53
CA PHE A 50 -0.78 5.33 -2.91
C PHE A 50 -0.86 4.12 -1.97
N ILE A 51 -1.71 4.16 -0.96
CA ILE A 51 -1.87 3.06 0.02
C ILE A 51 -2.94 2.07 -0.45
N ILE A 52 -2.65 0.78 -0.33
CA ILE A 52 -3.59 -0.32 -0.49
C ILE A 52 -3.67 -1.07 0.85
N PRO A 53 -4.85 -1.14 1.50
CA PRO A 53 -5.03 -1.98 2.68
C PRO A 53 -4.87 -3.46 2.30
N SER A 54 -3.91 -4.16 2.91
CA SER A 54 -3.58 -5.58 2.63
C SER A 54 -4.07 -6.52 3.73
N MET A 55 -5.33 -6.36 4.14
CA MET A 55 -5.82 -6.90 5.42
C MET A 55 -6.86 -8.03 5.29
N GLY A 56 -7.25 -8.39 4.06
CA GLY A 56 -8.23 -9.44 3.80
C GLY A 56 -9.59 -9.15 4.44
N SER A 57 -10.08 -10.08 5.26
CA SER A 57 -11.39 -10.02 5.93
C SER A 57 -11.48 -9.01 7.06
N HIS A 58 -10.36 -8.47 7.55
CA HIS A 58 -10.39 -7.40 8.55
C HIS A 58 -11.20 -6.19 8.06
N GLY A 59 -11.97 -5.58 8.95
CA GLY A 59 -12.89 -4.49 8.59
C GLY A 59 -14.13 -5.01 7.85
N GLY A 60 -14.51 -6.27 8.08
CA GLY A 60 -15.67 -6.91 7.47
C GLY A 60 -15.54 -7.16 5.97
N ALA A 61 -14.31 -7.17 5.44
CA ALA A 61 -14.06 -7.17 4.00
C ALA A 61 -14.80 -6.03 3.27
N THR A 62 -14.94 -4.86 3.91
CA THR A 62 -15.56 -3.65 3.34
C THR A 62 -14.53 -2.53 3.21
N ALA A 63 -14.69 -1.69 2.18
CA ALA A 63 -13.76 -0.59 1.92
C ALA A 63 -13.76 0.40 3.10
N GLN A 64 -14.95 0.66 3.65
CA GLN A 64 -15.11 1.51 4.82
C GLN A 64 -14.46 0.90 6.05
N GLY A 65 -14.74 -0.36 6.37
CA GLY A 65 -14.17 -0.99 7.58
C GLY A 65 -12.65 -1.11 7.52
N GLN A 66 -12.07 -1.31 6.33
CA GLN A 66 -10.61 -1.26 6.16
C GLN A 66 -10.06 0.16 6.39
N LYS A 67 -10.73 1.20 5.89
CA LYS A 67 -10.36 2.60 6.14
C LYS A 67 -10.45 2.96 7.62
N GLU A 68 -11.49 2.52 8.34
CA GLU A 68 -11.63 2.79 9.78
C GLU A 68 -10.49 2.14 10.58
N ILE A 69 -10.11 0.91 10.26
CA ILE A 69 -8.96 0.26 10.92
C ILE A 69 -7.67 1.03 10.67
N LEU A 70 -7.40 1.47 9.43
CA LEU A 70 -6.23 2.29 9.13
C LEU A 70 -6.26 3.62 9.89
N LYS A 71 -7.44 4.25 9.99
CA LYS A 71 -7.64 5.47 10.77
C LYS A 71 -7.33 5.26 12.25
N HIS A 72 -7.74 4.15 12.84
CA HIS A 72 -7.38 3.78 14.22
C HIS A 72 -5.89 3.55 14.42
N LEU A 73 -5.16 3.13 13.37
CA LEU A 73 -3.70 3.04 13.36
C LEU A 73 -3.01 4.40 13.11
N GLY A 74 -3.77 5.50 12.99
CA GLY A 74 -3.26 6.83 12.67
C GLY A 74 -2.86 7.01 11.20
N ILE A 75 -3.28 6.09 10.33
CA ILE A 75 -2.98 6.11 8.89
C ILE A 75 -4.17 6.74 8.17
N THR A 76 -4.06 8.04 7.91
CA THR A 76 -5.02 8.83 7.13
C THR A 76 -4.35 9.44 5.90
N GLU A 77 -5.14 9.81 4.89
CA GLU A 77 -4.62 10.49 3.69
C GLU A 77 -3.90 11.79 4.04
N GLU A 78 -4.40 12.50 5.06
CA GLU A 78 -3.81 13.74 5.59
C GLU A 78 -2.46 13.46 6.27
N ALA A 79 -2.40 12.46 7.15
CA ALA A 79 -1.19 12.13 7.89
C ALA A 79 -0.05 11.62 6.98
N MET A 80 -0.43 10.87 5.92
CA MET A 80 0.49 10.27 4.97
C MET A 80 0.79 11.17 3.76
N GLY A 81 -0.09 12.14 3.48
CA GLY A 81 -0.05 12.99 2.30
C GLY A 81 -0.24 12.25 0.98
N ILE A 82 -0.72 11.00 0.99
CA ILE A 82 -0.94 10.16 -0.20
C ILE A 82 -2.31 9.52 -0.17
N PRO A 83 -2.93 9.26 -1.34
CA PRO A 83 -4.26 8.69 -1.39
C PRO A 83 -4.30 7.27 -0.82
N ILE A 84 -5.40 6.93 -0.14
CA ILE A 84 -5.72 5.60 0.37
C ILE A 84 -6.82 5.00 -0.50
N HIS A 85 -6.45 3.97 -1.27
CA HIS A 85 -7.36 3.27 -2.15
C HIS A 85 -7.83 1.94 -1.56
N SER A 86 -8.78 2.03 -0.63
CA SER A 86 -9.52 0.85 -0.15
C SER A 86 -10.52 0.38 -1.21
N THR A 87 -10.21 -0.69 -1.94
CA THR A 87 -11.17 -1.36 -2.82
C THR A 87 -11.09 -2.87 -2.63
N ILE A 88 -12.25 -3.52 -2.65
CA ILE A 88 -12.38 -4.99 -2.64
C ILE A 88 -12.58 -5.52 -4.06
N SER A 89 -12.27 -4.72 -5.09
CA SER A 89 -12.30 -5.23 -6.45
C SER A 89 -11.22 -6.31 -6.61
N LEU A 90 -11.64 -7.54 -6.90
CA LEU A 90 -10.77 -8.70 -7.06
C LEU A 90 -10.61 -9.10 -8.53
N ALA A 91 -9.43 -9.61 -8.88
CA ALA A 91 -9.13 -10.31 -10.13
C ALA A 91 -8.58 -11.70 -9.83
N ASN A 92 -8.95 -12.68 -10.66
CA ASN A 92 -8.43 -14.04 -10.55
C ASN A 92 -6.93 -14.06 -10.92
N TYR A 93 -6.11 -14.57 -10.01
CA TYR A 93 -4.70 -14.83 -10.24
C TYR A 93 -4.55 -16.19 -10.92
N ARG A 94 -4.55 -16.18 -12.26
CA ARG A 94 -4.56 -17.37 -13.12
C ARG A 94 -3.29 -18.24 -13.05
N ARG A 95 -2.27 -17.82 -12.29
CA ARG A 95 -1.01 -18.54 -12.12
C ARG A 95 -0.98 -19.48 -10.91
N CYS A 96 -1.99 -19.46 -10.03
CA CYS A 96 -2.14 -20.53 -9.03
C CYS A 96 -2.90 -21.72 -9.65
N PRO A 97 -2.52 -22.97 -9.37
CA PRO A 97 -3.35 -24.16 -9.65
C PRO A 97 -4.74 -24.09 -8.98
N CYS A 98 -4.86 -23.24 -7.96
CA CYS A 98 -6.05 -22.98 -7.17
C CYS A 98 -6.78 -21.69 -7.59
N LYS A 99 -8.06 -21.52 -7.21
CA LYS A 99 -8.77 -20.24 -7.39
C LYS A 99 -8.23 -19.18 -6.42
N CYS A 100 -7.18 -18.46 -6.83
CA CYS A 100 -6.67 -17.29 -6.13
C CYS A 100 -7.28 -16.00 -6.67
N TYR A 101 -7.61 -15.06 -5.79
CA TYR A 101 -8.10 -13.74 -6.15
C TYR A 101 -7.33 -12.66 -5.41
N TRP A 102 -6.79 -11.69 -6.14
CA TRP A 102 -6.01 -10.57 -5.60
C TRP A 102 -6.67 -9.26 -5.98
N SER A 103 -6.37 -8.18 -5.25
CA SER A 103 -6.92 -6.85 -5.58
C SER A 103 -6.55 -6.47 -7.02
N ARG A 104 -7.52 -5.99 -7.80
CA ARG A 104 -7.30 -5.54 -9.19
C ARG A 104 -6.20 -4.50 -9.30
N ARG A 105 -6.02 -3.69 -8.25
CA ARG A 105 -4.99 -2.65 -8.21
C ARG A 105 -3.56 -3.19 -8.17
N VAL A 106 -3.37 -4.46 -7.82
CA VAL A 106 -2.05 -5.10 -7.92
C VAL A 106 -1.69 -5.39 -9.38
N PHE A 107 -2.68 -5.45 -10.27
CA PHE A 107 -2.49 -5.75 -11.69
C PHE A 107 -2.59 -4.53 -12.61
N SER A 108 -3.09 -3.39 -12.12
CA SER A 108 -3.13 -2.13 -12.87
C SER A 108 -1.75 -1.46 -12.78
N GLN A 109 -0.99 -1.50 -13.88
CA GLN A 109 0.25 -0.74 -14.07
C GLN A 109 -0.08 0.68 -14.56
#